data_AF-A0A814BTX8-F1
#
_entry.id   AF-A0A814BTX8-F1
#
_cell.length_a   1.000
_cell.length_b   1.000
_cell.length_c   1.000
_cell.angle_alpha   90.00
_cell.angle_beta   90.00
_cell.angle_gamma   90.00
#
_symmetry.space_group_name_H-M   'P 1'
#
loop_
_entity.id
_entity.type
_entity.pdbx_description
1 polymer ?
#
loop_
_entity_poly.entity_id
_entity_poly.type
_entity_poly.pdbx_seq_one_letter_code
_entity_poly.pdbx_strand_id
1 'polypeptide(L)'
;MSSSSVSDGILKIATQYSIYSGSIIIGLGFIGNALNLLVFTQLKLFRTNRCAFYITIESIFNFIYQFVYISLTVLISTYGDDATERFFIWCKLRYILGQTCGLTTFYMICFTAVDQFFSTNHHFHVRQMCTLKLGRYLSLMFICFAIIHSIVLGCSYSIHPTLGCVLSNYVWVQYSTYFFYPVLFGFLPIIIASLFSMLAYHNVRHIVRRQLPIVRRKLDKQITAMVLMRVIAYVCLVVPYNAYRIYSINYPTSRSVPMAYAVGRLLQAILMSINNINFIINFYVFIIFSSRFRRQVKFVLIKKCWQQWKYWCCSMNNQIEPDNDIEARNSQIESEENI
;
A
#
# COMPACT_ATOMS: atom_id res chain seq x y z
N MET A 1 30.05 -25.94 -20.45
CA MET A 1 29.52 -24.57 -20.21
C MET A 1 30.41 -23.90 -19.18
N SER A 2 30.96 -22.73 -19.47
CA SER A 2 31.79 -21.99 -18.51
C SER A 2 30.95 -21.49 -17.34
N SER A 3 31.55 -21.33 -16.16
CA SER A 3 30.88 -20.73 -14.99
C SER A 3 30.28 -19.34 -15.28
N SER A 4 30.92 -18.58 -16.18
CA SER A 4 30.42 -17.28 -16.67
C SER A 4 29.10 -17.40 -17.45
N SER A 5 28.95 -18.43 -18.31
CA SER A 5 27.72 -18.61 -19.09
C SER A 5 26.50 -18.94 -18.23
N VAL A 6 26.72 -19.63 -17.10
CA VAL A 6 25.65 -19.99 -16.16
C VAL A 6 25.22 -18.76 -15.33
N SER A 7 26.17 -17.96 -14.84
CA SER A 7 25.86 -16.74 -14.08
C SER A 7 25.06 -15.73 -14.89
N ASP A 8 25.37 -15.59 -16.19
CA ASP A 8 24.64 -14.69 -17.09
C ASP A 8 23.20 -15.16 -17.32
N GLY A 9 23.00 -16.48 -17.41
CA GLY A 9 21.67 -17.09 -17.50
C GLY A 9 20.81 -16.79 -16.27
N ILE A 10 21.37 -16.96 -15.07
CA ILE A 10 20.67 -16.66 -13.80
C ILE A 10 20.33 -15.17 -13.70
N LEU A 11 21.25 -14.28 -14.10
CA LEU A 11 21.01 -12.84 -14.06
C LEU A 11 19.87 -12.44 -15.01
N LYS A 12 19.82 -13.01 -16.21
CA LYS A 12 18.71 -12.81 -17.16
C LYS A 12 17.37 -13.25 -16.57
N ILE A 13 17.34 -14.42 -15.91
CA ILE A 13 16.14 -14.93 -15.23
C ILE A 13 15.71 -13.97 -14.11
N ALA A 14 16.65 -13.48 -13.30
CA ALA A 14 16.37 -12.54 -12.21
C ALA A 14 15.74 -11.23 -12.72
N THR A 15 16.26 -10.69 -13.82
CA THR A 15 15.72 -9.49 -14.47
C THR A 15 14.33 -9.75 -15.04
N GLN A 16 14.13 -10.81 -15.81
CA GLN A 16 12.82 -11.18 -16.36
C GLN A 16 11.78 -11.40 -15.26
N TYR A 17 12.16 -12.12 -14.20
CA TYR A 17 11.30 -12.32 -13.04
C TYR A 17 10.88 -10.99 -12.42
N SER A 18 11.83 -10.07 -12.20
CA SER A 18 11.56 -8.75 -11.61
C SER A 18 10.59 -7.91 -12.46
N ILE A 19 10.71 -7.98 -13.80
CA ILE A 19 9.82 -7.27 -14.72
C ILE A 19 8.41 -7.86 -14.66
N TYR A 20 8.26 -9.17 -14.79
CA TYR A 20 6.94 -9.82 -14.78
C TYR A 20 6.25 -9.71 -13.42
N SER A 21 6.97 -10.01 -12.33
CA SER A 21 6.41 -9.90 -10.98
C SER A 21 6.04 -8.46 -10.65
N GLY A 22 6.91 -7.50 -10.97
CA GLY A 22 6.67 -6.08 -10.78
C GLY A 22 5.44 -5.59 -11.56
N SER A 23 5.31 -5.97 -12.83
CA SER A 23 4.17 -5.59 -13.67
C SER A 23 2.83 -6.12 -13.13
N ILE A 24 2.81 -7.38 -12.70
CA ILE A 24 1.62 -8.00 -12.08
C ILE A 24 1.26 -7.27 -10.78
N ILE A 25 2.25 -7.01 -9.93
CA ILE A 25 2.05 -6.32 -8.65
C ILE A 25 1.53 -4.90 -8.87
N ILE A 26 2.03 -4.18 -9.87
CA ILE A 26 1.55 -2.84 -10.23
C ILE A 26 0.07 -2.91 -10.62
N GLY A 27 -0.30 -3.80 -11.55
CA GLY A 27 -1.68 -3.92 -12.01
C GLY A 27 -2.66 -4.25 -10.89
N LEU A 28 -2.34 -5.27 -10.08
CA LEU A 28 -3.15 -5.65 -8.92
C LEU A 28 -3.19 -4.55 -7.86
N GLY A 29 -2.05 -3.89 -7.62
CA GLY A 29 -1.93 -2.83 -6.63
C GLY A 29 -2.80 -1.63 -6.93
N PHE A 30 -2.77 -1.12 -8.17
CA PHE A 30 -3.62 0.00 -8.57
C PHE A 30 -5.09 -0.32 -8.37
N ILE A 31 -5.54 -1.48 -8.84
CA ILE A 31 -6.95 -1.90 -8.72
C ILE A 31 -7.33 -2.03 -7.24
N GLY A 32 -6.53 -2.77 -6.45
CA GLY A 32 -6.83 -3.04 -5.05
C GLY A 32 -6.83 -1.79 -4.19
N ASN A 33 -5.79 -0.95 -4.30
CA ASN A 33 -5.69 0.28 -3.50
C ASN A 33 -6.71 1.33 -3.92
N ALA A 34 -7.01 1.48 -5.21
CA ALA A 34 -8.07 2.38 -5.67
C ALA A 34 -9.45 1.96 -5.14
N LEU A 35 -9.78 0.67 -5.18
CA LEU A 35 -11.04 0.17 -4.65
C LEU A 35 -11.12 0.30 -3.13
N ASN A 36 -10.03 0.04 -2.39
CA ASN A 36 -9.97 0.30 -0.96
C ASN A 36 -10.24 1.78 -0.64
N LEU A 37 -9.53 2.70 -1.30
CA LEU A 37 -9.71 4.14 -1.10
C LEU A 37 -11.15 4.56 -1.41
N LEU A 38 -11.72 4.05 -2.50
CA LEU A 38 -13.10 4.32 -2.88
C LEU A 38 -14.08 3.85 -1.80
N VAL A 39 -13.95 2.61 -1.29
CA VAL A 39 -14.84 2.07 -0.26
C VAL A 39 -14.74 2.86 1.05
N PHE A 40 -13.53 3.15 1.53
CA PHE A 40 -13.31 3.81 2.81
C PHE A 40 -13.64 5.32 2.78
N THR A 41 -13.48 5.99 1.62
CA THR A 41 -13.81 7.42 1.46
C THR A 41 -15.29 7.69 1.17
N GLN A 42 -16.00 6.77 0.48
CA GLN A 42 -17.39 7.01 0.08
C GLN A 42 -18.41 6.65 1.16
N LEU A 43 -18.10 5.67 2.01
CA LEU A 43 -19.06 5.16 2.99
C LEU A 43 -18.94 5.88 4.33
N LYS A 44 -20.00 6.61 4.70
CA LYS A 44 -20.12 7.31 6.00
C LYS A 44 -19.84 6.40 7.19
N LEU A 45 -20.24 5.13 7.10
CA LEU A 45 -19.99 4.11 8.14
C LEU A 45 -18.50 3.92 8.44
N PHE A 46 -17.66 3.90 7.40
CA PHE A 46 -16.22 3.72 7.57
C PHE A 46 -15.51 5.04 7.86
N ARG A 47 -15.97 6.16 7.32
CA ARG A 47 -15.42 7.49 7.63
C ARG A 47 -15.45 7.85 9.11
N THR A 48 -16.47 7.37 9.83
CA THR A 48 -16.60 7.58 11.27
C THR A 48 -15.76 6.59 12.07
N ASN A 49 -15.28 5.51 11.44
CA ASN A 49 -14.48 4.49 12.11
C ASN A 49 -12.99 4.87 12.11
N ARG A 50 -12.39 4.87 13.29
CA ARG A 50 -11.00 5.28 13.54
C ARG A 50 -9.99 4.31 12.92
N CYS A 51 -10.23 3.01 13.03
CA CYS A 51 -9.42 1.97 12.39
C CYS A 51 -9.41 2.10 10.86
N ALA A 52 -10.55 2.44 10.25
CA ALA A 52 -10.64 2.68 8.81
C ALA A 52 -9.86 3.92 8.36
N PHE A 53 -9.68 4.92 9.21
CA PHE A 53 -8.85 6.09 8.91
C PHE A 53 -7.38 5.70 8.69
N TYR A 54 -6.81 4.89 9.58
CA TYR A 54 -5.44 4.39 9.42
C TYR A 54 -5.26 3.51 8.18
N ILE A 55 -6.23 2.62 7.89
CA ILE A 55 -6.25 1.80 6.67
C ILE A 55 -6.34 2.67 5.41
N THR A 56 -7.02 3.81 5.49
CA THR A 56 -7.09 4.77 4.38
C THR A 56 -5.73 5.40 4.14
N ILE A 57 -5.04 5.88 5.19
CA ILE A 57 -3.68 6.41 5.09
C ILE A 57 -2.73 5.34 4.54
N GLU A 58 -2.79 4.11 5.07
CA GLU A 58 -2.02 2.97 4.57
C GLU A 58 -2.23 2.78 3.06
N SER A 59 -3.49 2.82 2.59
CA SER A 59 -3.82 2.66 1.17
C SER A 59 -3.30 3.82 0.30
N ILE A 60 -3.26 5.06 0.82
CA ILE A 60 -2.67 6.22 0.12
C ILE A 60 -1.17 6.01 -0.07
N PHE A 61 -0.45 5.67 1.01
CA PHE A 61 1.00 5.46 0.93
C PHE A 61 1.37 4.22 0.11
N ASN A 62 0.56 3.15 0.16
CA ASN A 62 0.72 1.99 -0.71
C ASN A 62 0.53 2.36 -2.20
N PHE A 63 -0.43 3.23 -2.51
CA PHE A 63 -0.64 3.74 -3.86
C PHE A 63 0.55 4.58 -4.35
N ILE A 64 1.05 5.49 -3.52
CA ILE A 64 2.25 6.31 -3.83
C ILE A 64 3.47 5.41 -4.04
N TYR A 65 3.67 4.42 -3.18
CA TYR A 65 4.75 3.45 -3.30
C TYR A 65 4.69 2.68 -4.62
N GLN A 66 3.52 2.20 -5.02
CA GLN A 66 3.34 1.50 -6.30
C GLN A 66 3.58 2.42 -7.48
N PHE A 67 2.92 3.57 -7.48
CA PHE A 67 2.95 4.52 -8.59
C PHE A 67 4.39 4.98 -8.89
N VAL A 68 5.17 5.27 -7.85
CA VAL A 68 6.51 5.81 -8.03
C VAL A 68 7.57 4.73 -7.89
N TYR A 69 7.68 4.06 -6.75
CA TYR A 69 8.83 3.19 -6.47
C TYR A 69 8.84 1.91 -7.32
N ILE A 70 7.71 1.21 -7.42
CA ILE A 70 7.64 -0.04 -8.17
C ILE A 70 7.69 0.24 -9.68
N SER A 71 6.93 1.23 -10.18
CA SER A 71 6.96 1.62 -11.60
C SER A 71 8.37 1.99 -12.06
N LEU A 72 9.11 2.80 -11.27
CA LEU A 72 10.49 3.14 -11.59
C LEU A 72 11.41 1.91 -11.57
N THR A 73 11.22 1.00 -10.62
CA THR A 73 12.02 -0.24 -10.53
C THR A 73 11.81 -1.13 -11.76
N VAL A 74 10.57 -1.27 -12.23
CA VAL A 74 10.26 -2.04 -13.44
C VAL A 74 10.83 -1.35 -14.68
N LEU A 75 10.69 -0.03 -14.79
CA LEU A 75 11.24 0.74 -15.91
C LEU A 75 12.75 0.54 -16.05
N ILE A 76 13.49 0.68 -14.95
CA ILE A 76 14.94 0.45 -14.88
C ILE A 76 15.28 -0.99 -15.32
N SER A 77 14.53 -1.97 -14.81
CA SER A 77 14.79 -3.38 -15.12
C SER A 77 14.55 -3.71 -16.60
N THR A 78 13.59 -3.04 -17.25
CA THR A 78 13.21 -3.26 -18.65
C THR A 78 14.20 -2.62 -19.63
N TYR A 79 14.62 -1.39 -19.37
CA TYR A 79 15.48 -0.65 -20.31
C TYR A 79 16.97 -0.93 -20.13
N GLY A 80 17.38 -1.59 -19.02
CA GLY A 80 18.77 -1.94 -18.75
C GLY A 80 19.69 -0.73 -18.49
N ASP A 81 19.20 0.48 -18.72
CA ASP A 81 19.84 1.73 -18.32
C ASP A 81 19.46 2.02 -16.87
N ASP A 82 20.38 1.66 -15.96
CA ASP A 82 20.27 2.03 -14.56
C ASP A 82 20.47 3.54 -14.45
N ALA A 83 19.41 4.34 -14.68
CA ALA A 83 19.42 5.78 -14.45
C ALA A 83 19.83 6.13 -12.99
N THR A 84 19.73 5.15 -12.09
CA THR A 84 20.24 5.14 -10.72
C THR A 84 21.77 5.20 -10.61
N GLU A 85 22.49 4.69 -11.60
CA GLU A 85 23.95 4.77 -11.73
C GLU A 85 24.39 6.08 -12.42
N ARG A 86 23.49 6.73 -13.17
CA ARG A 86 23.77 7.97 -13.91
C ARG A 86 23.41 9.26 -13.17
N PHE A 87 22.32 9.25 -12.39
CA PHE A 87 21.79 10.45 -11.72
C PHE A 87 21.71 10.28 -10.19
N PHE A 88 22.55 11.05 -9.51
CA PHE A 88 22.64 11.08 -8.05
C PHE A 88 21.30 11.38 -7.34
N ILE A 89 20.50 12.29 -7.90
CA ILE A 89 19.21 12.69 -7.33
C ILE A 89 18.22 11.51 -7.34
N TRP A 90 18.19 10.74 -8.44
CA TRP A 90 17.30 9.59 -8.58
C TRP A 90 17.66 8.45 -7.64
N CYS A 91 18.95 8.19 -7.46
CA CYS A 91 19.48 7.27 -6.46
C CYS A 91 18.92 7.58 -5.07
N LYS A 92 19.04 8.82 -4.60
CA LYS A 92 18.54 9.22 -3.28
C LYS A 92 17.02 9.20 -3.18
N LEU A 93 16.32 9.79 -4.14
CA LEU A 93 14.85 9.91 -4.11
C LEU A 93 14.18 8.54 -4.03
N ARG A 94 14.71 7.53 -4.73
CA ARG A 94 14.21 6.16 -4.69
C ARG A 94 14.22 5.58 -3.27
N TYR A 95 15.31 5.77 -2.53
CA TYR A 95 15.42 5.29 -1.15
C TYR A 95 14.57 6.11 -0.20
N ILE A 96 14.58 7.44 -0.30
CA ILE A 96 13.77 8.33 0.55
C ILE A 96 12.28 7.95 0.44
N LEU A 97 11.77 7.81 -0.79
CA LEU A 97 10.37 7.50 -1.01
C LEU A 97 10.00 6.08 -0.59
N GLY A 98 10.84 5.11 -0.95
CA GLY A 98 10.63 3.71 -0.57
C GLY A 98 10.61 3.52 0.95
N GLN A 99 11.52 4.18 1.67
CA GLN A 99 11.59 4.14 3.12
C GLN A 99 10.41 4.86 3.77
N THR A 100 10.06 6.07 3.30
CA THR A 100 8.95 6.85 3.85
C THR A 100 7.64 6.08 3.73
N CYS A 101 7.35 5.53 2.55
CA CYS A 101 6.12 4.77 2.34
C CYS A 101 6.14 3.47 3.14
N GLY A 102 7.26 2.74 3.16
CA GLY A 102 7.41 1.51 3.94
C GLY A 102 7.17 1.71 5.44
N LEU A 103 7.84 2.69 6.06
CA LEU A 103 7.65 3.04 7.47
C LEU A 103 6.20 3.41 7.74
N THR A 104 5.64 4.30 6.92
CA THR A 104 4.28 4.77 7.12
C THR A 104 3.30 3.61 7.07
N THR A 105 3.39 2.74 6.05
CA THR A 105 2.54 1.55 5.93
C THR A 105 2.66 0.65 7.16
N PHE A 106 3.88 0.33 7.62
CA PHE A 106 4.08 -0.61 8.73
C PHE A 106 3.54 -0.07 10.06
N TYR A 107 3.72 1.22 10.31
CA TYR A 107 3.21 1.84 11.53
C TYR A 107 1.73 2.18 11.46
N MET A 108 1.16 2.42 10.27
CA MET A 108 -0.30 2.48 10.13
C MET A 108 -0.94 1.12 10.48
N ILE A 109 -0.32 -0.01 10.12
CA ILE A 109 -0.77 -1.35 10.56
C ILE A 109 -0.72 -1.46 12.09
N CYS A 110 0.35 -0.95 12.72
CA CYS A 110 0.48 -0.92 14.18
C CYS A 110 -0.62 -0.07 14.82
N PHE A 111 -0.84 1.16 14.33
CA PHE A 111 -1.87 2.05 14.84
C PHE A 111 -3.26 1.48 14.63
N THR A 112 -3.52 0.82 13.50
CA THR A 112 -4.74 0.06 13.25
C THR A 112 -4.94 -1.04 14.29
N ALA A 113 -3.92 -1.83 14.62
CA ALA A 113 -4.01 -2.89 15.64
C ALA A 113 -4.26 -2.32 17.05
N VAL A 114 -3.54 -1.25 17.42
CA VAL A 114 -3.68 -0.56 18.70
C VAL A 114 -5.07 0.07 18.85
N ASP A 115 -5.55 0.79 17.83
CA ASP A 115 -6.90 1.36 17.79
C ASP A 115 -7.97 0.27 17.89
N GLN A 116 -7.75 -0.87 17.24
CA GLN A 116 -8.66 -2.01 17.32
C GLN A 116 -8.69 -2.61 18.73
N PHE A 117 -7.55 -2.68 19.43
CA PHE A 117 -7.51 -3.10 20.83
C PHE A 117 -8.29 -2.15 21.74
N PHE A 118 -8.03 -0.85 21.65
CA PHE A 118 -8.73 0.16 22.47
C PHE A 118 -10.22 0.19 22.18
N SER A 119 -10.61 0.09 20.91
CA SER A 119 -12.03 0.12 20.51
C SER A 119 -12.83 -1.09 20.98
N THR A 120 -12.16 -2.24 21.11
CA THR A 120 -12.74 -3.50 21.58
C THR A 120 -12.55 -3.73 23.07
N ASN A 121 -11.92 -2.80 23.80
CA ASN A 121 -11.75 -2.97 25.25
C ASN A 121 -13.11 -2.91 25.97
N HIS A 122 -13.21 -3.67 27.07
CA HIS A 122 -14.42 -3.77 27.88
C HIS A 122 -14.63 -2.55 28.78
N HIS A 123 -13.56 -1.86 29.18
CA HIS A 123 -13.65 -0.64 29.97
C HIS A 123 -14.03 0.56 29.09
N PHE A 124 -15.10 1.25 29.47
CA PHE A 124 -15.61 2.40 28.74
C PHE A 124 -14.57 3.53 28.60
N HIS A 125 -13.86 3.84 29.69
CA HIS A 125 -12.83 4.89 29.71
C HIS A 125 -11.69 4.61 28.71
N VAL A 126 -11.22 3.37 28.65
CA VAL A 126 -10.17 2.93 27.72
C VAL A 126 -10.62 3.09 26.26
N ARG A 127 -11.88 2.78 25.97
CA ARG A 127 -12.47 2.96 24.64
C ARG A 127 -12.62 4.42 24.23
N GLN A 128 -12.79 5.32 25.21
CA GLN A 128 -12.97 6.75 24.99
C GLN A 128 -11.64 7.48 24.71
N MET A 129 -10.50 6.97 25.17
CA MET A 129 -9.17 7.53 24.88
C MET A 129 -8.85 7.56 23.38
N CYS A 130 -9.32 6.54 22.67
CA CYS A 130 -9.18 6.40 21.24
C CYS A 130 -10.13 7.40 20.54
N THR A 131 -9.62 8.54 20.07
CA THR A 131 -10.43 9.54 19.35
C THR A 131 -9.89 9.75 17.94
N LEU A 132 -10.77 10.11 16.99
CA LEU A 132 -10.34 10.38 15.61
C LEU A 132 -9.38 11.59 15.54
N LYS A 133 -9.53 12.57 16.44
CA LYS A 133 -8.62 13.71 16.57
C LYS A 133 -7.21 13.21 16.94
N LEU A 134 -7.10 12.40 17.99
CA LEU A 134 -5.83 11.81 18.39
C LEU A 134 -5.20 11.00 17.25
N GLY A 135 -6.00 10.18 16.56
CA GLY A 135 -5.48 9.38 15.45
C GLY A 135 -4.92 10.20 14.29
N ARG A 136 -5.53 11.36 13.99
CA ARG A 136 -4.99 12.32 13.01
C ARG A 136 -3.67 12.92 13.46
N TYR A 137 -3.57 13.37 14.71
CA TYR A 137 -2.33 13.93 15.25
C TYR A 137 -1.20 12.90 15.27
N LEU A 138 -1.45 11.67 15.75
CA LEU A 138 -0.46 10.60 15.77
C LEU A 138 0.00 10.21 14.37
N SER A 139 -0.94 10.11 13.42
CA SER A 139 -0.59 9.79 12.02
C SER A 139 0.26 10.89 11.40
N LEU A 140 -0.11 12.15 11.58
CA LEU A 140 0.62 13.29 11.04
C LEU A 140 2.03 13.38 11.64
N MET A 141 2.16 13.28 12.96
CA MET A 141 3.47 13.26 13.63
C MET A 141 4.34 12.12 13.10
N PHE A 142 3.78 10.93 12.95
CA PHE A 142 4.54 9.78 12.46
C PHE A 142 4.94 9.94 10.99
N ILE A 143 4.06 10.45 10.13
CA ILE A 143 4.39 10.73 8.73
C ILE A 143 5.54 11.75 8.64
N CYS A 144 5.48 12.83 9.42
CA CYS A 144 6.57 13.81 9.47
C CYS A 144 7.88 13.17 9.94
N PHE A 145 7.83 12.34 10.99
CA PHE A 145 8.98 11.57 11.44
C PHE A 145 9.53 10.65 10.35
N ALA A 146 8.67 9.89 9.65
CA ALA A 146 9.08 8.98 8.59
C ALA A 146 9.74 9.72 7.42
N ILE A 147 9.21 10.88 7.03
CA ILE A 147 9.80 11.73 5.97
C ILE A 147 11.17 12.24 6.40
N ILE A 148 11.28 12.85 7.58
CA ILE A 148 12.54 13.41 8.09
C ILE A 148 13.59 12.31 8.21
N HIS A 149 13.22 11.18 8.82
CA HIS A 149 14.08 10.02 8.98
C HIS A 149 14.59 9.49 7.64
N SER A 150 13.68 9.34 6.67
CA SER A 150 14.03 8.84 5.34
C SER A 150 14.90 9.81 4.54
N ILE A 151 14.71 11.12 4.71
CA ILE A 151 15.58 12.15 4.10
C ILE A 151 17.00 12.04 4.66
N VAL A 152 17.14 11.96 6.00
CA VAL A 152 18.44 11.84 6.67
C VAL A 152 19.17 10.60 6.18
N LEU A 153 18.51 9.44 6.18
CA LEU A 153 19.12 8.20 5.73
C LEU A 153 19.38 8.18 4.21
N GLY A 154 18.45 8.71 3.42
CA GLY A 154 18.54 8.81 1.97
C GLY A 154 19.67 9.72 1.48
N CYS A 155 19.97 10.79 2.22
CA CYS A 155 21.09 11.69 1.92
C CYS A 155 22.46 11.01 2.04
N SER A 156 22.56 9.94 2.81
CA SER A 156 23.79 9.17 3.02
C SER A 156 24.09 8.16 1.91
N TYR A 157 23.19 7.98 0.94
CA TYR A 157 23.44 7.14 -0.23
C TYR A 157 24.32 7.85 -1.25
N SER A 158 25.24 7.09 -1.83
CA SER A 158 26.19 7.55 -2.84
C SER A 158 26.33 6.53 -3.96
N ILE A 159 26.70 6.98 -5.16
CA ILE A 159 26.94 6.09 -6.31
C ILE A 159 28.36 5.56 -6.22
N HIS A 160 28.51 4.23 -6.19
CA HIS A 160 29.78 3.53 -6.23
C HIS A 160 29.98 2.86 -7.60
N PRO A 161 31.15 2.96 -8.25
CA PRO A 161 31.37 2.47 -9.62
C PRO A 161 31.09 0.98 -9.79
N THR A 162 31.35 0.17 -8.76
CA THR A 162 31.23 -1.30 -8.81
C THR A 162 29.97 -1.85 -8.17
N LEU A 163 29.28 -1.07 -7.33
CA LEU A 163 28.15 -1.54 -6.51
C LEU A 163 26.85 -0.80 -6.81
N GLY A 164 26.91 0.28 -7.60
CA GLY A 164 25.77 1.15 -7.88
C GLY A 164 25.45 2.07 -6.70
N CYS A 165 24.17 2.44 -6.55
CA CYS A 165 23.70 3.31 -5.47
C CYS A 165 23.66 2.56 -4.12
N VAL A 166 24.68 2.78 -3.29
CA VAL A 166 24.87 2.09 -2.00
C VAL A 166 25.13 3.06 -0.85
N LEU A 167 24.92 2.56 0.36
CA LEU A 167 25.25 3.26 1.60
C LEU A 167 26.74 3.06 1.87
N SER A 168 27.55 4.10 1.66
CA SER A 168 29.02 4.00 1.71
C SER A 168 29.60 4.27 3.10
N ASN A 169 28.94 5.10 3.89
CA ASN A 169 29.45 5.51 5.19
C ASN A 169 29.22 4.41 6.25
N TYR A 170 30.31 3.99 6.90
CA TYR A 170 30.32 2.93 7.91
C TYR A 170 29.29 3.14 9.04
N VAL A 171 29.16 4.38 9.56
CA VAL A 171 28.22 4.70 10.64
C VAL A 171 26.78 4.45 10.20
N TRP A 172 26.44 4.83 8.98
CA TRP A 172 25.11 4.62 8.42
C TRP A 172 24.82 3.15 8.07
N VAL A 173 25.84 2.39 7.67
CA VAL A 173 25.74 0.94 7.46
C VAL A 173 25.46 0.23 8.78
N GLN A 174 26.16 0.60 9.86
CA GLN A 174 25.91 0.10 11.21
C GLN A 174 24.50 0.45 11.69
N TYR A 175 24.11 1.72 11.54
CA TYR A 175 22.75 2.17 11.85
C TYR A 175 21.67 1.37 11.10
N SER A 176 21.87 1.16 9.80
CA SER A 176 20.91 0.44 8.96
C SER A 176 20.80 -1.03 9.39
N THR A 177 21.94 -1.65 9.64
CA THR A 177 22.07 -3.06 10.00
C THR A 177 21.50 -3.38 11.37
N TYR A 178 21.84 -2.60 12.39
CA TYR A 178 21.54 -2.94 13.79
C TYR A 178 20.26 -2.29 14.30
N PHE A 179 19.88 -1.13 13.74
CA PHE A 179 18.73 -0.38 14.22
C PHE A 179 17.59 -0.32 13.20
N PHE A 180 17.85 0.19 11.99
CA PHE A 180 16.78 0.45 11.03
C PHE A 180 16.03 -0.82 10.60
N TYR A 181 16.72 -1.81 10.03
CA TYR A 181 16.08 -3.02 9.53
C TYR A 181 15.55 -3.93 10.65
N PRO A 182 16.32 -4.23 11.72
CA PRO A 182 15.85 -5.12 12.77
C PRO A 182 14.81 -4.46 13.67
N VAL A 183 15.01 -3.20 14.07
CA VAL A 183 14.15 -2.54 15.06
C VAL A 183 12.99 -1.83 14.37
N LEU A 184 13.28 -0.78 13.59
CA LEU A 184 12.23 0.09 13.03
C LEU A 184 11.39 -0.60 11.94
N PHE A 185 12.01 -1.35 11.03
CA PHE A 185 11.32 -2.04 9.93
C PHE A 185 10.86 -3.46 10.27
N GLY A 186 11.40 -4.04 11.34
CA GLY A 186 11.26 -5.46 11.67
C GLY A 186 10.52 -5.69 12.98
N PHE A 187 11.27 -6.01 14.04
CA PHE A 187 10.76 -6.50 15.31
C PHE A 187 9.79 -5.54 15.99
N LEU A 188 10.06 -4.23 16.03
CA LEU A 188 9.20 -3.29 16.76
C LEU A 188 7.77 -3.24 16.17
N PRO A 189 7.57 -2.97 14.86
CA PRO A 189 6.22 -2.96 14.30
C PRO A 189 5.57 -4.36 14.33
N ILE A 190 6.34 -5.44 14.14
CA ILE A 190 5.82 -6.81 14.21
C ILE A 190 5.29 -7.13 15.62
N ILE A 191 6.06 -6.84 16.66
CA ILE A 191 5.67 -7.11 18.05
C ILE A 191 4.44 -6.28 18.41
N ILE A 192 4.44 -4.97 18.12
CA ILE A 192 3.30 -4.09 18.41
C ILE A 192 2.05 -4.59 17.66
N ALA A 193 2.13 -4.75 16.35
CA ALA A 193 0.98 -5.17 15.55
C ALA A 193 0.44 -6.54 15.98
N SER A 194 1.32 -7.51 16.23
CA SER A 194 0.93 -8.86 16.65
C SER A 194 0.30 -8.88 18.04
N LEU A 195 0.94 -8.24 19.02
CA LEU A 195 0.44 -8.18 20.40
C LEU A 195 -0.95 -7.53 20.46
N PHE A 196 -1.10 -6.33 19.88
CA PHE A 196 -2.35 -5.60 19.96
C PHE A 196 -3.47 -6.24 19.12
N SER A 197 -3.16 -6.84 17.96
CA SER A 197 -4.17 -7.57 17.18
C SER A 197 -4.65 -8.84 17.88
N MET A 198 -3.76 -9.58 18.55
CA MET A 198 -4.14 -10.73 19.37
C MET A 198 -4.99 -10.32 20.57
N LEU A 199 -4.61 -9.27 21.28
CA LEU A 199 -5.38 -8.73 22.40
C LEU A 199 -6.77 -8.23 21.94
N ALA A 200 -6.85 -7.54 20.80
CA ALA A 200 -8.11 -7.12 20.22
C ALA A 200 -9.01 -8.31 19.87
N TYR A 201 -8.43 -9.37 19.28
CA TYR A 201 -9.15 -10.60 18.97
C TYR A 201 -9.69 -11.29 20.25
N HIS A 202 -8.87 -11.36 21.30
CA HIS A 202 -9.28 -11.87 22.60
C HIS A 202 -10.46 -11.08 23.19
N ASN A 203 -10.36 -9.75 23.17
CA ASN A 203 -11.41 -8.85 23.66
C ASN A 203 -12.75 -9.06 22.93
N VAL A 204 -12.72 -9.18 21.59
CA VAL A 204 -13.93 -9.44 20.80
C VAL A 204 -14.55 -10.80 21.15
N ARG A 205 -13.73 -11.84 21.35
CA ARG A 205 -14.22 -13.16 21.77
C ARG A 205 -14.91 -13.09 23.14
N HIS A 206 -14.45 -12.21 24.02
CA HIS A 206 -15.05 -12.00 25.33
C HIS A 206 -16.33 -11.15 25.27
N ILE A 207 -16.37 -10.10 24.43
CA ILE A 207 -17.54 -9.25 24.19
C ILE A 207 -18.75 -10.06 23.70
N VAL A 208 -18.51 -11.16 22.99
CA VAL A 208 -19.55 -12.08 22.51
C VAL A 208 -20.47 -12.61 23.63
N ARG A 209 -20.02 -12.57 24.89
CA ARG A 209 -20.81 -13.00 26.05
C ARG A 209 -21.65 -11.88 26.72
N ARG A 210 -21.54 -10.61 26.29
CA ARG A 210 -22.24 -9.46 26.91
C ARG A 210 -23.29 -8.82 25.97
N GLN A 211 -24.31 -8.18 26.57
CA GLN A 211 -25.45 -7.53 25.90
C GLN A 211 -25.05 -6.21 25.19
N LEU A 212 -24.23 -6.27 24.14
CA LEU A 212 -24.07 -5.15 23.20
C LEU A 212 -25.06 -5.25 22.04
N PRO A 213 -25.50 -4.13 21.45
CA PRO A 213 -26.37 -4.15 20.28
C PRO A 213 -25.75 -4.98 19.14
N ILE A 214 -26.54 -5.93 18.61
CA ILE A 214 -26.12 -6.98 17.68
C ILE A 214 -25.36 -6.41 16.46
N VAL A 215 -25.78 -5.24 15.98
CA VAL A 215 -25.20 -4.58 14.79
C VAL A 215 -23.76 -4.15 15.04
N ARG A 216 -23.47 -3.51 16.18
CA ARG A 216 -22.12 -3.02 16.52
C ARG A 216 -21.16 -4.19 16.73
N ARG A 217 -21.62 -5.24 17.41
CA ARG A 217 -20.85 -6.46 17.66
C ARG A 217 -20.42 -7.17 16.37
N LYS A 218 -21.30 -7.29 15.38
CA LYS A 218 -20.95 -7.90 14.08
C LYS A 218 -19.90 -7.08 13.34
N LEU A 219 -19.98 -5.74 13.41
CA LEU A 219 -19.01 -4.83 12.80
C LEU A 219 -17.63 -4.97 13.46
N ASP A 220 -17.55 -4.88 14.79
CA ASP A 220 -16.28 -4.95 15.52
C ASP A 220 -15.59 -6.31 15.32
N LYS A 221 -16.37 -7.41 15.28
CA LYS A 221 -15.84 -8.75 14.97
C LYS A 221 -15.22 -8.82 13.58
N GLN A 222 -15.90 -8.26 12.58
CA GLN A 222 -15.41 -8.27 11.20
C GLN A 222 -14.17 -7.40 11.03
N ILE A 223 -14.14 -6.21 11.63
CA ILE A 223 -12.97 -5.32 11.56
C ILE A 223 -11.78 -5.96 12.27
N THR A 224 -11.98 -6.52 13.46
CA THR A 224 -10.90 -7.22 14.18
C THR A 224 -10.34 -8.39 13.39
N ALA A 225 -11.20 -9.18 12.74
CA ALA A 225 -10.76 -10.27 11.87
C ALA A 225 -9.97 -9.75 10.66
N MET A 226 -10.42 -8.66 10.02
CA MET A 226 -9.68 -8.02 8.92
C MET A 226 -8.29 -7.54 9.37
N VAL A 227 -8.20 -6.87 10.52
CA VAL A 227 -6.94 -6.39 11.10
C VAL A 227 -6.01 -7.55 11.43
N LEU A 228 -6.51 -8.61 12.09
CA LEU A 228 -5.70 -9.78 12.43
C LEU A 228 -5.12 -10.45 11.18
N MET A 229 -5.94 -10.68 10.15
CA MET A 229 -5.45 -11.27 8.90
C MET A 229 -4.45 -10.37 8.18
N ARG A 230 -4.65 -9.05 8.23
CA ARG A 230 -3.71 -8.07 7.70
C ARG A 230 -2.35 -8.14 8.39
N VAL A 231 -2.34 -8.29 9.72
CA VAL A 231 -1.11 -8.44 10.53
C VAL A 231 -0.41 -9.78 10.23
N ILE A 232 -1.15 -10.89 10.14
CA ILE A 232 -0.58 -12.19 9.75
C ILE A 232 0.10 -12.09 8.39
N ALA A 233 -0.58 -11.51 7.39
CA ALA A 233 0.00 -11.28 6.06
C ALA A 233 1.24 -10.39 6.13
N TYR A 234 1.22 -9.32 6.92
CA TYR A 234 2.37 -8.44 7.12
C TYR A 234 3.59 -9.20 7.65
N VAL A 235 3.43 -10.01 8.70
CA VAL A 235 4.53 -10.80 9.27
C VAL A 235 5.11 -11.78 8.24
N CYS A 236 4.25 -12.55 7.56
CA CYS A 236 4.69 -13.54 6.58
C CYS A 236 5.42 -12.91 5.38
N LEU A 237 5.00 -11.73 4.92
CA LEU A 237 5.55 -11.10 3.71
C LEU A 237 6.81 -10.28 3.98
N VAL A 238 6.98 -9.71 5.19
CA VAL A 238 8.05 -8.75 5.49
C VAL A 238 9.25 -9.40 6.16
N VAL A 239 9.06 -10.40 7.03
CA VAL A 239 10.16 -11.05 7.77
C VAL A 239 11.24 -11.64 6.84
N PRO A 240 10.90 -12.41 5.78
CA PRO A 240 11.92 -13.04 4.93
C PRO A 240 12.81 -11.99 4.22
N TYR A 241 12.20 -10.91 3.75
CA TYR A 241 12.92 -9.83 3.07
C TYR A 241 13.83 -9.07 4.04
N ASN A 242 13.36 -8.73 5.24
CA ASN A 242 14.19 -8.03 6.23
C ASN A 242 15.39 -8.87 6.67
N ALA A 243 15.19 -10.17 6.91
CA ALA A 243 16.27 -11.08 7.27
C ALA A 243 17.36 -11.14 6.18
N TYR A 244 16.94 -11.33 4.93
CA TYR A 244 17.86 -11.33 3.79
C TYR A 244 18.53 -9.97 3.58
N ARG A 245 17.81 -8.87 3.78
CA ARG A 245 18.35 -7.52 3.62
C ARG A 245 19.47 -7.25 4.62
N ILE A 246 19.29 -7.63 5.88
CA ILE A 246 20.34 -7.55 6.91
C ILE A 246 21.55 -8.37 6.49
N TYR A 247 21.36 -9.62 6.07
CA TYR A 247 22.44 -10.46 5.57
C TYR A 247 23.20 -9.80 4.40
N SER A 248 22.48 -9.32 3.38
CA SER A 248 23.08 -8.73 2.17
C SER A 248 23.87 -7.44 2.41
N ILE A 249 23.53 -6.68 3.45
CA ILE A 249 24.25 -5.44 3.81
C ILE A 249 25.56 -5.77 4.53
N ASN A 250 25.58 -6.81 5.37
CA ASN A 250 26.77 -7.20 6.12
C ASN A 250 27.75 -8.04 5.31
N TYR A 251 27.23 -8.80 4.34
CA TYR A 251 28.01 -9.68 3.48
C TYR A 251 27.79 -9.32 2.01
N PRO A 252 28.22 -8.11 1.58
CA PRO A 252 28.02 -7.66 0.20
C PRO A 252 28.80 -8.57 -0.75
N THR A 253 28.09 -9.19 -1.68
CA THR A 253 28.70 -10.06 -2.68
C THR A 253 29.27 -9.22 -3.82
N SER A 254 30.58 -9.31 -4.04
CA SER A 254 31.27 -8.59 -5.12
C SER A 254 30.89 -9.13 -6.50
N ARG A 255 30.79 -8.24 -7.50
CA ARG A 255 30.60 -8.62 -8.92
C ARG A 255 31.74 -9.49 -9.48
N SER A 256 32.90 -9.52 -8.80
CA SER A 256 34.04 -10.38 -9.13
C SER A 256 33.79 -11.88 -8.92
N VAL A 257 32.78 -12.25 -8.13
CA VAL A 257 32.35 -13.64 -7.94
C VAL A 257 30.99 -13.83 -8.63
N PRO A 258 30.98 -14.05 -9.97
CA PRO A 258 29.78 -13.89 -10.79
C PRO A 258 28.64 -14.83 -10.41
N MET A 259 28.94 -16.07 -9.99
CA MET A 259 27.92 -17.05 -9.59
C MET A 259 27.19 -16.63 -8.31
N ALA A 260 27.93 -16.27 -7.26
CA ALA A 260 27.33 -15.85 -5.98
C ALA A 260 26.52 -14.56 -6.16
N TYR A 261 27.03 -13.62 -6.96
CA TYR A 261 26.32 -12.39 -7.30
C TYR A 261 25.00 -12.67 -8.02
N ALA A 262 25.02 -13.51 -9.05
CA ALA A 262 23.81 -13.83 -9.83
C ALA A 262 22.73 -14.50 -8.95
N VAL A 263 23.10 -15.45 -8.10
CA VAL A 263 22.17 -16.10 -7.15
C VAL A 263 21.62 -15.09 -6.14
N GLY A 264 22.47 -14.22 -5.58
CA GLY A 264 22.04 -13.17 -4.67
C GLY A 264 21.05 -12.20 -5.31
N ARG A 265 21.24 -11.85 -6.59
CA ARG A 265 20.30 -10.99 -7.34
C ARG A 265 18.95 -11.66 -7.56
N LEU A 266 18.93 -12.94 -7.90
CA LEU A 266 17.69 -13.70 -8.04
C LEU A 266 16.94 -13.80 -6.71
N LEU A 267 17.63 -14.15 -5.63
CA LEU A 267 17.04 -14.26 -4.30
C LEU A 267 16.49 -12.90 -3.82
N GLN A 268 17.23 -11.82 -4.08
CA GLN A 268 16.77 -10.46 -3.80
C GLN A 268 15.48 -10.13 -4.55
N ALA A 269 15.41 -10.46 -5.85
CA ALA A 269 14.23 -10.20 -6.67
C ALA A 269 12.99 -10.94 -6.15
N ILE A 270 13.14 -12.22 -5.76
CA ILE A 270 12.05 -13.05 -5.20
C ILE A 270 11.57 -12.48 -3.88
N LEU A 271 12.47 -12.25 -2.92
CA LEU A 271 12.11 -11.76 -1.59
C LEU A 271 11.55 -10.33 -1.62
N MET A 272 12.08 -9.48 -2.50
CA MET A 272 11.54 -8.15 -2.73
C MET A 272 10.13 -8.22 -3.33
N SER A 273 9.86 -9.15 -4.25
CA SER A 273 8.52 -9.35 -4.81
C SER A 273 7.54 -9.81 -3.72
N ILE A 274 7.94 -10.72 -2.83
CA ILE A 274 7.15 -11.14 -1.67
C ILE A 274 6.85 -9.95 -0.75
N ASN A 275 7.85 -9.14 -0.42
CA ASN A 275 7.63 -7.92 0.37
C ASN A 275 6.71 -6.93 -0.35
N ASN A 276 6.82 -6.78 -1.67
CA ASN A 276 5.97 -5.88 -2.45
C ASN A 276 4.49 -6.30 -2.44
N ILE A 277 4.18 -7.60 -2.27
CA ILE A 277 2.81 -8.07 -2.08
C ILE A 277 2.17 -7.43 -0.84
N ASN A 278 2.96 -7.07 0.18
CA ASN A 278 2.45 -6.41 1.38
C ASN A 278 1.72 -5.09 1.09
N PHE A 279 2.06 -4.41 -0.01
CA PHE A 279 1.46 -3.14 -0.40
C PHE A 279 0.17 -3.30 -1.22
N ILE A 280 -0.13 -4.51 -1.72
CA ILE A 280 -1.35 -4.80 -2.50
C ILE A 280 -2.38 -5.61 -1.71
N ILE A 281 -1.95 -6.36 -0.70
CA ILE A 281 -2.72 -7.46 -0.11
C ILE A 281 -4.00 -7.03 0.62
N ASN A 282 -4.09 -5.77 1.06
CA ASN A 282 -5.17 -5.25 1.91
C ASN A 282 -6.56 -5.54 1.34
N PHE A 283 -6.79 -5.08 0.11
CA PHE A 283 -8.09 -5.20 -0.56
C PHE A 283 -8.50 -6.67 -0.72
N TYR A 284 -7.55 -7.51 -1.15
CA TYR A 284 -7.79 -8.93 -1.40
C TYR A 284 -8.13 -9.69 -0.11
N VAL A 285 -7.37 -9.43 0.97
CA VAL A 285 -7.67 -10.00 2.30
C VAL A 285 -9.03 -9.51 2.79
N PHE A 286 -9.36 -8.24 2.64
CA PHE A 286 -10.66 -7.72 3.10
C PHE A 286 -11.83 -8.32 2.33
N ILE A 287 -11.69 -8.55 1.02
CA ILE A 287 -12.69 -9.27 0.22
C ILE A 287 -12.88 -10.70 0.72
N ILE A 288 -11.80 -11.44 0.97
CA ILE A 288 -11.89 -12.86 1.35
C ILE A 288 -12.55 -13.00 2.74
N PHE A 289 -12.09 -12.22 3.72
CA PHE A 289 -12.44 -12.43 5.13
C PHE A 289 -13.65 -11.62 5.60
N SER A 290 -14.08 -10.58 4.88
CA SER A 290 -15.22 -9.74 5.29
C SER A 290 -16.37 -9.79 4.30
N SER A 291 -17.40 -10.57 4.64
CA SER A 291 -18.66 -10.61 3.87
C SER A 291 -19.35 -9.25 3.80
N ARG A 292 -19.21 -8.41 4.83
CA ARG A 292 -19.71 -7.04 4.82
C ARG A 292 -18.93 -6.17 3.86
N PHE A 293 -17.60 -6.26 3.85
CA PHE A 293 -16.77 -5.53 2.89
C PHE A 293 -17.16 -5.87 1.45
N ARG A 294 -17.36 -7.17 1.13
CA ARG A 294 -17.87 -7.60 -0.18
C ARG A 294 -19.21 -6.95 -0.55
N ARG A 295 -20.17 -6.91 0.38
CA ARG A 295 -21.48 -6.25 0.15
C ARG A 295 -21.33 -4.74 -0.08
N GLN A 296 -20.43 -4.10 0.65
CA GLN A 296 -20.16 -2.67 0.50
C GLN A 296 -19.48 -2.35 -0.83
N VAL A 297 -18.48 -3.14 -1.24
CA VAL A 297 -17.87 -3.04 -2.58
C VAL A 297 -18.94 -3.17 -3.67
N LYS A 298 -19.77 -4.22 -3.61
CA LYS A 298 -20.88 -4.41 -4.56
C LYS A 298 -21.83 -3.22 -4.56
N PHE A 299 -22.25 -2.74 -3.39
CA PHE A 299 -23.15 -1.60 -3.28
C PHE A 299 -22.57 -0.34 -3.92
N VAL A 300 -21.30 -0.03 -3.67
CA VAL A 300 -20.69 1.18 -4.21
C VAL A 300 -20.46 1.07 -5.72
N LEU A 301 -20.03 -0.10 -6.22
CA LEU A 301 -19.89 -0.34 -7.66
C LEU A 301 -21.24 -0.26 -8.37
N ILE A 302 -22.27 -0.96 -7.87
CA ILE A 302 -23.62 -0.93 -8.44
C ILE A 302 -24.20 0.48 -8.40
N LYS A 303 -24.08 1.19 -7.27
CA LYS A 303 -24.60 2.55 -7.13
C LYS A 303 -23.92 3.51 -8.12
N LYS A 304 -22.59 3.44 -8.27
CA LYS A 304 -21.87 4.29 -9.24
C LYS A 304 -22.22 3.95 -10.67
N CYS A 305 -22.28 2.66 -11.03
CA CYS A 305 -22.72 2.23 -12.36
C CYS A 305 -24.14 2.70 -12.65
N TRP A 306 -25.04 2.61 -11.67
CA TRP A 306 -26.42 3.06 -11.83
C TRP A 306 -26.54 4.59 -11.97
N GLN A 307 -25.75 5.35 -11.20
CA GLN A 307 -25.68 6.81 -11.34
C GLN A 307 -25.12 7.24 -12.69
N GLN A 308 -24.05 6.59 -13.16
CA GLN A 308 -23.47 6.85 -14.48
C GLN A 308 -24.44 6.48 -15.60
N TRP A 309 -25.10 5.33 -15.49
CA TRP A 309 -26.11 4.90 -16.46
C TRP A 309 -27.29 5.87 -16.53
N LYS A 310 -27.81 6.31 -15.38
CA LYS A 310 -28.88 7.32 -15.32
C LYS A 310 -28.47 8.64 -15.98
N TYR A 311 -27.24 9.10 -15.74
CA TYR A 311 -26.71 10.31 -16.36
C TYR A 311 -26.60 10.16 -17.88
N TRP A 312 -26.13 9.00 -18.35
CA TRP A 312 -26.00 8.71 -19.78
C TRP A 312 -27.36 8.62 -20.49
N CYS A 313 -28.36 7.99 -19.86
CA CYS A 313 -29.73 7.95 -20.39
C CYS A 313 -30.38 9.34 -20.43
N CYS A 314 -30.22 10.18 -19.40
CA CYS A 314 -30.73 11.56 -19.43
C CYS A 314 -30.02 12.41 -20.51
N SER A 315 -28.72 12.21 -20.72
CA SER A 315 -27.97 12.91 -21.77
C SER A 315 -28.43 12.52 -23.18
N MET A 316 -28.82 11.27 -23.42
CA MET A 316 -29.36 10.85 -24.72
C MET A 316 -30.79 11.34 -24.95
N ASN A 317 -31.62 11.43 -23.91
CA ASN A 317 -33.00 11.93 -24.08
C ASN A 317 -33.04 13.42 -24.45
N ASN A 318 -32.10 14.23 -23.94
CA ASN A 318 -31.97 15.65 -24.30
C ASN A 318 -31.38 15.90 -25.70
N GLN A 319 -30.84 14.88 -26.37
CA GLN A 319 -30.35 15.00 -27.75
C GLN A 319 -31.39 14.60 -28.81
N ILE A 320 -32.52 14.02 -28.39
CA ILE A 320 -33.61 13.60 -29.29
C ILE A 320 -34.67 14.71 -29.46
N GLU A 321 -34.54 15.82 -28.73
CA GLU A 321 -35.44 16.97 -28.80
C GLU A 321 -34.80 18.26 -29.40
N PRO A 322 -34.22 18.28 -30.63
CA PRO A 322 -33.83 19.54 -31.25
C PRO A 322 -34.45 19.85 -32.64
N ASP A 323 -35.65 19.37 -32.99
CA ASP A 323 -36.24 19.73 -34.30
C ASP A 323 -37.70 20.25 -34.29
N ASN A 324 -38.50 20.03 -33.24
CA ASN A 324 -39.89 20.51 -33.27
C ASN A 324 -40.04 22.03 -33.02
N ASP A 325 -39.03 22.68 -32.42
CA ASP A 325 -39.05 24.13 -32.19
C ASP A 325 -38.60 24.96 -33.42
N ILE A 326 -37.91 24.35 -34.39
CA ILE A 326 -37.53 25.03 -35.64
C ILE A 326 -38.71 25.06 -36.61
N GLU A 327 -39.52 24.00 -36.65
CA GLU A 327 -40.71 23.94 -37.50
C GLU A 327 -41.83 24.89 -37.02
N ALA A 328 -42.03 25.01 -35.70
CA ALA A 328 -42.97 25.98 -35.14
C ALA A 328 -42.54 27.44 -35.38
N ARG A 329 -41.24 27.74 -35.34
CA ARG A 329 -40.72 29.10 -35.58
C ARG A 329 -40.78 29.50 -37.05
N ASN A 330 -40.57 28.57 -37.98
CA ASN A 330 -40.69 28.83 -39.42
C ASN A 330 -42.16 29.05 -39.84
N SER A 331 -43.11 28.35 -39.22
CA SER A 331 -44.55 28.55 -39.47
C SER A 331 -45.07 29.93 -39.01
N GLN A 332 -44.44 30.56 -38.01
CA GLN A 332 -44.79 31.93 -37.60
C GLN A 332 -44.22 32.99 -38.55
N ILE A 333 -43.03 32.77 -39.12
CA ILE A 333 -42.39 33.73 -40.04
C ILE A 333 -43.13 33.79 -41.39
N GLU A 334 -43.61 32.65 -41.93
CA GLU A 334 -44.42 32.64 -43.17
C GLU A 334 -45.79 33.33 -43.04
N SER A 335 -46.31 33.49 -41.81
CA SER A 335 -47.57 34.18 -41.55
C SER A 335 -47.44 35.72 -41.49
N GLU A 336 -46.23 36.24 -41.26
CA GLU A 336 -45.95 37.68 -41.21
C GLU A 336 -45.55 38.27 -42.56
N GLU A 337 -45.08 37.47 -43.53
CA GLU A 337 -44.72 37.95 -44.89
C GLU A 337 -45.91 38.02 -45.88
N ASN A 338 -47.11 37.59 -45.49
CA ASN A 338 -48.31 37.58 -46.36
C ASN A 338 -49.39 38.62 -45.98
N ILE A 339 -49.03 39.65 -45.19
CA ILE A 339 -49.87 40.83 -44.88
C ILE A 339 -49.11 42.08 -45.32
#